data_AF-A0AAW9NLA9-F1
#
_entry.id   AF-A0AAW9NLA9-F1
#
_cell.length_a   1.000
_cell.length_b   1.000
_cell.length_c   1.000
_cell.angle_alpha   90.00
_cell.angle_beta   90.00
_cell.angle_gamma   90.00
#
_symmetry.space_group_name_H-M   'P 1'
#
loop_
_entity.id
_entity.type
_entity.pdbx_description
1 polymer ?
#
loop_
_entity_poly.entity_id
_entity_poly.type
_entity_poly.pdbx_seq_one_letter_code
_entity_poly.pdbx_strand_id
1 'polypeptide(L)' 'MKLKELSFERTGYIKAKLQLFDDHVFLMADDCMPVKLCREKYGEEEAIQFAIKEFEKLNNVILTSID' A
#
# COMPACT_ATOMS: atom_id res chain seq x y z
N MET A 1 -12.14 -10.40 -3.14
CA MET A 1 -11.46 -9.15 -2.74
C MET A 1 -11.17 -9.20 -1.24
N LYS A 2 -9.91 -9.11 -0.83
CA LYS A 2 -9.53 -8.93 0.58
C LYS A 2 -9.08 -7.49 0.78
N LEU A 3 -9.68 -6.77 1.71
CA LEU A 3 -9.29 -5.41 2.09
C LEU A 3 -8.45 -5.50 3.36
N LYS A 4 -7.22 -4.99 3.32
CA LYS A 4 -6.37 -4.74 4.49
C LYS A 4 -6.26 -3.23 4.66
N GLU A 5 -6.68 -2.71 5.81
CA GLU A 5 -6.45 -1.30 6.14
C GLU A 5 -5.09 -1.15 6.80
N LEU A 6 -4.35 -0.11 6.44
CA LEU A 6 -3.06 0.20 7.05
C LEU A 6 -3.03 1.69 7.43
N SER A 7 -2.66 2.01 8.66
CA SER A 7 -2.65 3.40 9.16
C SER A 7 -1.22 3.88 9.37
N PHE A 8 -0.93 5.13 9.02
CA PHE A 8 0.42 5.67 8.90
C PHE A 8 0.51 7.08 9.44
N GLU A 9 1.72 7.60 9.66
CA GLU A 9 1.94 8.98 10.08
C GLU A 9 2.98 9.68 9.20
N ARG A 10 2.67 10.93 8.82
CA ARG A 10 3.62 11.95 8.40
C ARG A 10 3.19 13.28 9.02
N THR A 11 3.84 13.72 10.10
CA THR A 11 3.47 14.98 10.80
C THR A 11 1.96 15.10 11.14
N GLY A 12 1.23 13.98 11.11
CA GLY A 12 -0.22 13.82 11.03
C GLY A 12 -0.57 12.41 10.52
N TYR A 13 -1.71 11.85 10.92
CA TYR A 13 -2.12 10.48 10.57
C TYR A 13 -2.63 10.39 9.12
N ILE A 14 -1.96 9.60 8.28
CA ILE A 14 -2.40 9.21 6.93
C ILE A 14 -2.98 7.79 7.02
N LYS A 15 -4.27 7.62 6.74
CA LYS A 15 -4.90 6.30 6.66
C LYS A 15 -4.83 5.79 5.21
N ALA A 16 -4.02 4.77 4.93
CA ALA A 16 -4.03 4.13 3.61
C ALA A 16 -4.86 2.83 3.61
N LYS A 17 -5.32 2.44 2.43
CA LYS A 17 -6.08 1.22 2.20
C LYS A 17 -5.33 0.37 1.20
N LEU A 18 -5.05 -0.87 1.59
CA LEU A 18 -4.47 -1.88 0.73
C LEU A 18 -5.56 -2.86 0.29
N GLN A 19 -5.82 -2.90 -1.00
CA GLN A 19 -6.76 -3.82 -1.62
C GLN A 19 -6.00 -4.93 -2.35
N LEU A 20 -6.31 -6.16 -2.00
CA LEU A 20 -5.75 -7.35 -2.63
C LEU A 20 -6.77 -7.94 -3.60
N PHE A 21 -6.37 -7.97 -4.86
CA PHE A 21 -7.02 -8.67 -5.95
C PHE A 21 -6.18 -9.88 -6.35
N ASP A 22 -6.74 -10.73 -7.21
CA ASP A 22 -6.07 -11.96 -7.66
C ASP A 22 -4.89 -11.64 -8.59
N ASP A 23 -4.99 -10.57 -9.37
CA ASP A 23 -4.03 -10.12 -10.38
C ASP A 23 -3.23 -8.87 -9.96
N HIS A 24 -3.70 -8.08 -8.99
CA HIS A 24 -2.99 -6.89 -8.54
C HIS A 24 -3.14 -6.55 -7.05
N VAL A 25 -2.20 -5.75 -6.55
CA VAL A 25 -2.25 -5.04 -5.27
C VAL A 25 -2.51 -3.57 -5.56
N PHE A 26 -3.44 -2.96 -4.83
CA PHE A 26 -3.74 -1.55 -4.94
C PHE A 26 -3.59 -0.88 -3.57
N LEU A 27 -2.83 0.22 -3.51
CA LEU A 27 -2.56 0.97 -2.30
C LEU A 27 -2.88 2.44 -2.52
N MET A 28 -3.74 3.00 -1.67
CA MET A 28 -4.23 4.37 -1.80
C MET A 28 -4.37 5.04 -0.44
N ALA A 29 -4.12 6.35 -0.36
CA ALA A 29 -4.42 7.18 0.79
C ALA A 29 -4.92 8.55 0.31
N ASP A 30 -5.60 9.29 1.19
CA ASP A 30 -6.00 10.66 0.89
C ASP A 30 -4.75 11.55 0.70
N ASP A 31 -4.84 12.48 -0.26
CA ASP A 31 -3.75 13.38 -0.68
C ASP A 31 -2.45 12.70 -1.13
N CYS A 32 -2.51 11.40 -1.46
CA CYS A 32 -1.40 10.63 -1.98
C CYS A 32 -1.70 10.11 -3.39
N MET A 33 -0.65 9.97 -4.20
CA MET A 33 -0.72 9.27 -5.48
C MET A 33 -0.82 7.76 -5.24
N PRO A 34 -1.88 7.09 -5.74
CA PRO A 34 -2.09 5.67 -5.51
C PRO A 34 -1.10 4.81 -6.30
N VAL A 35 -0.82 3.61 -5.78
CA VAL A 35 0.03 2.61 -6.42
C VAL A 35 -0.79 1.39 -6.79
N LYS A 36 -0.65 0.95 -8.05
CA LYS A 36 -1.19 -0.32 -8.56
C LYS A 36 -0.02 -1.20 -8.99
N LEU A 37 0.11 -2.38 -8.38
CA LEU A 37 1.15 -3.35 -8.71
C LEU A 37 0.54 -4.65 -9.22
N CYS A 38 0.98 -5.13 -10.38
CA CYS A 38 0.58 -6.44 -10.89
C CYS A 38 1.31 -7.55 -10.10
N ARG A 39 0.57 -8.52 -9.56
CA ARG A 39 1.13 -9.61 -8.72
C ARG A 39 1.36 -10.92 -9.46
N GLU A 40 1.17 -10.97 -10.78
CA GLU A 40 1.31 -12.22 -11.59
C GLU A 40 2.65 -12.95 -11.38
N LYS A 41 3.70 -12.23 -10.98
CA LYS A 41 5.05 -12.77 -10.79
C LYS A 41 5.49 -12.86 -9.32
N TYR A 42 4.64 -12.50 -8.36
CA TYR A 42 5.02 -12.30 -6.97
C TYR A 42 4.09 -13.05 -6.01
N GLY A 43 4.65 -13.55 -4.91
CA GLY A 43 3.85 -14.01 -3.77
C GLY A 43 3.01 -12.87 -3.18
N GLU A 44 1.94 -13.18 -2.45
CA GLU A 44 1.07 -12.15 -1.85
C GLU A 44 1.86 -11.16 -0.98
N GLU A 45 2.68 -11.67 -0.07
CA GLU A 45 3.47 -10.85 0.84
C GLU A 45 4.53 -10.02 0.11
N GLU A 46 5.17 -10.59 -0.91
CA GLU A 46 6.17 -9.90 -1.72
C GLU A 46 5.53 -8.75 -2.52
N ALA A 47 4.36 -9.00 -3.12
CA ALA A 47 3.60 -7.98 -3.85
C ALA A 47 3.14 -6.84 -2.92
N ILE A 48 2.73 -7.16 -1.69
CA ILE A 48 2.38 -6.17 -0.68
C ILE A 48 3.58 -5.31 -0.31
N GLN A 49 4.71 -5.93 0.02
CA GLN A 49 5.93 -5.23 0.41
C GLN A 49 6.44 -4.31 -0.71
N PHE A 50 6.34 -4.75 -1.96
CA PHE A 50 6.75 -3.97 -3.11
C PHE A 50 5.80 -2.78 -3.35
N ALA A 51 4.48 -3.00 -3.25
CA ALA A 51 3.49 -1.92 -3.36
C ALA A 51 3.68 -0.85 -2.27
N ILE A 52 4.01 -1.28 -1.05
CA ILE A 52 4.33 -0.39 0.09
C ILE A 52 5.56 0.47 -0.25
N LYS A 53 6.68 -0.14 -0.63
CA LYS A 53 7.93 0.59 -0.96
C LYS A 53 7.76 1.58 -2.10
N GLU A 54 7.04 1.19 -3.15
CA GLU A 54 6.76 2.09 -4.26
C GLU A 54 5.88 3.27 -3.83
N PHE A 55 4.89 3.04 -2.96
CA PHE A 55 4.03 4.10 -2.44
C PHE A 55 4.81 5.07 -1.54
N GLU A 56 5.64 4.55 -0.65
CA GLU A 56 6.54 5.33 0.22
C GLU A 56 7.43 6.26 -0.60
N LYS A 57 8.07 5.71 -1.63
CA LYS A 57 8.95 6.45 -2.53
C LYS A 57 8.19 7.50 -3.34
N LEU A 58 7.01 7.16 -3.85
CA LEU A 58 6.21 8.04 -4.71
C LEU A 58 5.65 9.24 -3.94
N ASN A 59 5.24 9.02 -2.69
CA ASN A 59 4.58 10.03 -1.86
C ASN A 59 5.51 10.67 -0.83
N ASN A 60 6.76 10.21 -0.75
CA ASN A 60 7.73 10.60 0.27
C ASN A 60 7.15 10.43 1.69
N VAL A 61 6.67 9.21 1.97
CA VAL A 61 6.07 8.78 3.25
C VAL A 61 6.72 7.49 3.73
N ILE A 62 6.51 7.12 4.99
CA ILE A 62 6.89 5.81 5.53
C ILE A 62 5.63 5.13 6.03
N LEU A 63 5.46 3.87 5.63
CA LEU A 63 4.29 3.06 5.88
C LEU A 63 4.59 1.97 6.93
N THR A 64 4.23 2.22 8.19
CA THR A 64 4.22 1.23 9.28
C THR A 64 2.83 0.64 9.52
N SER A 65 2.71 -0.69 9.64
CA SER A 65 1.46 -1.31 10.09
C SER A 65 1.27 -1.02 11.59
N ILE A 66 0.16 -0.39 11.96
CA ILE A 66 -0.26 -0.24 13.36
C ILE A 66 -1.40 -1.24 13.56
N ASP A 67 -1.17 -2.24 14.42
CA ASP A 67 -2.16 -3.25 14.86
C ASP A 67 -3.31 -2.61 15.65
#